data_AF-A0A382EQD7-F1
#
_entry.id   AF-A0A382EQD7-F1
#
_cell.length_a   1.000
_cell.length_b   1.000
_cell.length_c   1.000
_cell.angle_alpha   90.00
_cell.angle_beta   90.00
_cell.angle_gamma   90.00
#
_symmetry.space_group_name_H-M   'P 1'
#
loop_
_entity.id
_entity.type
_entity.pdbx_description
1 polymer ?
#
loop_
_entity_poly.entity_id
_entity_poly.type
_entity_poly.pdbx_seq_one_letter_code
_entity_poly.pdbx_strand_id
1 'polypeptide(L)' 'MRTPLVYMDYAATTPADSRVIESMNTCCGIDGTFANPASMHELGRRAASVVNNARRQL' A
#
# COMPACT_ATOMS: atom_id res chain seq x y z
N MET A 1 -0.29 2.66 36.34
CA MET A 1 -0.42 1.72 35.21
C MET A 1 -1.16 2.45 34.09
N ARG A 2 -0.68 2.38 32.86
CA ARG A 2 -1.33 3.06 31.72
C ARG A 2 -2.36 2.10 31.15
N THR A 3 -3.64 2.46 31.23
CA THR A 3 -4.72 1.64 30.67
C THR A 3 -4.51 1.52 29.16
N PRO A 4 -4.48 0.31 28.57
CA PRO A 4 -4.37 0.17 27.13
C PRO A 4 -5.56 0.83 26.44
N LEU A 5 -5.29 1.57 25.37
CA LEU A 5 -6.33 2.19 24.56
C LEU A 5 -7.13 1.09 23.85
N VAL A 6 -8.44 1.05 24.06
CA VAL A 6 -9.35 0.16 23.35
C VAL A 6 -9.96 0.93 22.19
N TYR A 7 -9.65 0.52 20.96
CA TYR A 7 -10.23 1.12 19.76
C TYR A 7 -11.57 0.43 19.46
N MET A 8 -12.68 1.18 19.48
CA MET A 8 -14.04 0.63 19.27
C MET A 8 -14.76 1.25 18.07
N ASP A 9 -14.05 1.99 17.21
CA ASP A 9 -14.63 2.74 16.09
C ASP A 9 -14.35 2.08 14.73
N TYR A 10 -14.36 0.74 14.70
CA TYR A 10 -14.07 -0.06 13.49
C TYR A 10 -15.07 0.14 12.35
N ALA A 11 -16.27 0.65 12.65
CA ALA A 11 -17.27 0.98 11.63
C ALA A 11 -16.93 2.27 10.87
N ALA A 12 -16.18 3.20 11.48
CA ALA A 12 -15.74 4.43 10.83
C ALA A 12 -14.44 4.23 10.03
N THR A 13 -13.46 3.54 10.62
CA THR A 13 -12.21 3.15 9.96
C THR A 13 -11.52 2.02 10.71
N THR A 14 -10.55 1.37 10.09
CA THR A 14 -9.80 0.26 10.69
C THR A 14 -8.30 0.55 10.66
N PRO A 15 -7.55 0.24 11.73
CA PRO A 15 -6.09 0.18 11.64
C PRO A 15 -5.69 -0.75 10.49
N ALA A 16 -4.75 -0.29 9.65
CA ALA A 16 -4.26 -1.11 8.55
C ALA A 16 -3.54 -2.35 9.08
N ASP A 17 -3.85 -3.52 8.50
CA ASP A 17 -3.09 -4.75 8.73
C ASP A 17 -1.61 -4.52 8.35
N SER A 18 -0.67 -5.06 9.13
CA SER A 18 0.76 -4.87 8.90
C SER A 18 1.18 -5.29 7.49
N ARG A 19 0.51 -6.29 6.90
CA ARG A 19 0.77 -6.75 5.52
C ARG A 19 0.37 -5.71 4.48
N VAL A 20 -0.68 -4.92 4.75
CA VAL A 20 -1.07 -3.80 3.88
C VAL A 20 -0.01 -2.72 3.94
N ILE A 21 0.46 -2.37 5.14
CA ILE A 21 1.52 -1.36 5.33
C ILE A 21 2.80 -1.78 4.61
N GLU A 22 3.24 -3.03 4.78
CA GLU A 22 4.42 -3.56 4.12
C GLU A 22 4.29 -3.52 2.59
N SER A 23 3.16 -3.98 2.06
CA SER A 23 2.89 -3.94 0.62
C SER A 23 2.93 -2.52 0.07
N MET A 24 2.32 -1.56 0.77
CA MET A 24 2.34 -0.15 0.37
C MET A 24 3.75 0.45 0.44
N ASN A 25 4.55 0.10 1.44
CA ASN A 25 5.93 0.58 1.56
C ASN A 25 6.81 0.14 0.38
N THR A 26 6.55 -1.03 -0.22
CA THR A 26 7.25 -1.46 -1.45
C THR A 26 7.00 -0.54 -2.65
N CYS A 27 5.96 0.29 -2.60
CA CYS A 27 5.62 1.25 -3.65
C CYS A 27 6.13 2.67 -3.35
N CYS A 28 6.46 3.01 -2.10
CA CYS A 28 6.73 4.40 -1.71
C CYS A 28 8.23 4.78 -1.70
N GLY A 29 9.13 3.81 -1.58
CA GLY A 29 10.58 4.05 -1.46
C GLY A 29 11.30 4.21 -2.80
N ILE A 30 12.49 4.82 -2.79
CA ILE A 30 13.37 4.93 -3.98
C ILE A 30 13.80 3.56 -4.52
N ASP A 31 13.94 2.58 -3.63
CA ASP A 31 14.23 1.18 -3.98
C ASP A 31 12.96 0.40 -4.37
N GLY A 32 11.79 1.05 -4.29
CA GLY A 32 10.49 0.49 -4.54
C GLY A 32 9.91 0.86 -5.91
N THR A 33 8.63 0.57 -6.09
CA THR A 33 7.90 0.81 -7.34
C THR A 33 7.21 2.18 -7.33
N PHE A 34 7.98 3.25 -7.10
CA PHE A 34 7.50 4.61 -6.83
C PHE A 34 7.09 5.41 -8.06
N ALA A 35 7.48 4.96 -9.26
CA ALA A 35 7.29 5.73 -10.47
C ALA A 35 5.80 5.83 -10.88
N ASN A 36 5.46 6.90 -11.60
CA ASN A 36 4.12 7.04 -12.16
C ASN A 36 3.84 5.90 -13.18
N PRO A 37 2.76 5.11 -12.99
CA PRO A 37 2.42 4.01 -13.90
C PRO A 37 2.06 4.46 -15.33
N ALA A 38 1.75 5.74 -15.54
CA ALA A 38 1.49 6.28 -16.88
C ALA A 38 2.77 6.56 -17.69
N SER A 39 3.94 6.52 -17.07
CA SER A 39 5.21 6.76 -17.74
C SER A 39 5.63 5.56 -18.61
N MET A 40 6.17 5.85 -19.81
CA MET A 40 6.59 4.79 -20.75
C MET A 40 7.96 4.20 -20.48
N HIS A 41 8.79 4.81 -19.61
CA HIS A 41 10.10 4.27 -19.23
C HIS A 41 9.94 3.04 -18.31
N GLU A 42 11.03 2.27 -18.15
CA GLU A 42 10.99 0.98 -17.44
C GLU A 42 10.38 1.06 -16.04
N LEU A 43 10.77 2.05 -15.24
CA LEU A 43 10.23 2.23 -13.89
C LEU A 43 8.70 2.43 -13.89
N GLY A 44 8.15 3.17 -14.86
CA GLY A 44 6.71 3.38 -14.99
C GLY A 44 5.98 2.10 -15.39
N ARG A 45 6.56 1.31 -16.32
CA ARG A 45 6.02 0.00 -16.69
C ARG A 45 5.99 -0.98 -15.52
N ARG A 46 7.00 -0.96 -14.64
CA ARG A 46 7.00 -1.75 -13.39
C ARG A 46 5.85 -1.33 -12.47
N ALA A 47 5.64 -0.03 -12.25
CA ALA A 47 4.52 0.49 -11.47
C ALA A 47 3.15 0.09 -12.06
N ALA A 48 3.00 0.20 -13.37
CA ALA A 48 1.77 -0.23 -14.05
C ALA A 48 1.46 -1.72 -13.83
N SER A 49 2.49 -2.58 -13.82
CA SER A 49 2.33 -4.01 -13.52
C SER A 49 1.78 -4.24 -12.11
N VAL A 50 2.33 -3.57 -11.10
CA VAL A 50 1.87 -3.68 -9.70
C VAL A 50 0.41 -3.23 -9.56
N VAL A 51 0.06 -2.07 -10.12
CA VAL A 51 -1.32 -1.55 -10.09
C VAL A 51 -2.29 -2.50 -10.79
N ASN A 52 -1.91 -3.05 -11.94
CA ASN A 52 -2.75 -3.99 -12.69
C ASN A 52 -2.93 -5.33 -11.97
N ASN A 53 -1.91 -5.81 -11.26
CA ASN A 53 -2.02 -6.98 -10.39
C ASN A 53 -3.00 -6.72 -9.25
N ALA A 54 -2.85 -5.60 -8.53
CA ALA A 54 -3.74 -5.22 -7.43
C ALA A 54 -5.20 -5.10 -7.88
N ARG A 55 -5.46 -4.52 -9.07
CA ARG A 55 -6.82 -4.41 -9.63
C ARG A 55 -7.49 -5.77 -9.88
N ARG A 56 -6.73 -6.84 -10.08
CA ARG A 56 -7.26 -8.20 -10.30
C ARG A 56 -7.48 -8.98 -9.02
N GLN A 57 -7.00 -8.50 -7.87
CA GLN A 57 -7.22 -9.14 -6.59
C GLN A 57 -8.62 -8.77 -6.09
N LEU A 58 -9.45 -9.78 -5.84
CA LEU A 58 -10.78 -9.69 -5.22
C LEU A 58 -10.74 -10.34 -3.84
#